data_AF-A0A8H7MD92-F1
#
_entry.id   AF-A0A8H7MD92-F1
#
_cell.length_a   1.000
_cell.length_b   1.000
_cell.length_c   1.000
_cell.angle_alpha   90.00
_cell.angle_beta   90.00
_cell.angle_gamma   90.00
#
_symmetry.space_group_name_H-M   'P 1'
#
loop_
_entity.id
_entity.type
_entity.pdbx_description
1 polymer ?
#
loop_
_entity_poly.entity_id
_entity_poly.type
_entity_poly.pdbx_seq_one_letter_code
_entity_poly.pdbx_strand_id
1 'polypeptide(L)'
;MSRLPHPHSAHGRIERLHDFTSLDWCQDLLSDPSITRISKRQIPDQRDDVSNTLFTKTLFTDDALRAFLSMYRPGRTEREYHDKAVFTGTMTPADASVEHNYHVKQESKAEEVWSAIDPDTPEMYLLISLGRDVDGGVRRLHGGVAATLLDQVMGTLISYIYDNTSATADLNVKYKAAVTTPCVLLCRAKVVRKRGRWIESVGWIEDGHGKVFAEGKGAFVMNKNVTTAAAKI
;
A
#
# COMPACT_ATOMS: atom_id res chain seq x y z
N MET A 1 11.19 11.47 -38.22
CA MET A 1 10.32 11.55 -37.01
C MET A 1 10.33 10.18 -36.33
N SER A 2 11.32 9.90 -35.48
CA SER A 2 11.38 8.65 -34.72
C SER A 2 10.50 8.79 -33.47
N ARG A 3 9.50 7.91 -33.33
CA ARG A 3 8.77 7.74 -32.07
C ARG A 3 9.67 6.97 -31.11
N LEU A 4 9.96 7.56 -29.96
CA LEU A 4 10.65 6.88 -28.87
C LEU A 4 9.84 5.64 -28.44
N PRO A 5 10.49 4.50 -28.14
CA PRO A 5 9.80 3.30 -27.70
C PRO A 5 9.10 3.55 -26.35
N HIS A 6 7.83 3.13 -26.27
CA HIS A 6 7.10 3.13 -25.01
C HIS A 6 7.71 2.11 -24.05
N PRO A 7 7.79 2.40 -22.74
CA PRO A 7 8.34 1.48 -21.76
C PRO A 7 7.40 0.28 -21.62
N HIS A 8 7.70 -0.80 -22.35
CA HIS A 8 7.03 -2.08 -22.17
C HIS A 8 7.49 -2.66 -20.83
N SER A 9 6.56 -2.83 -19.89
CA SER A 9 6.83 -3.70 -18.74
C SER A 9 6.91 -5.14 -19.22
N ALA A 10 7.71 -5.96 -18.53
CA ALA A 10 8.20 -7.29 -18.93
C ALA A 10 7.15 -8.34 -19.39
N HIS A 11 5.85 -8.03 -19.43
CA HIS A 11 4.75 -8.91 -19.82
C HIS A 11 3.77 -8.29 -20.84
N GLY A 12 4.13 -7.19 -21.53
CA GLY A 12 3.28 -6.57 -22.55
C GLY A 12 2.02 -5.86 -22.02
N ARG A 13 1.88 -5.72 -20.70
CA ARG A 13 0.75 -5.03 -20.05
C ARG A 13 1.00 -3.54 -19.93
N ILE A 14 -0.03 -2.74 -20.20
CA ILE A 14 0.04 -1.27 -20.25
C ILE A 14 -0.43 -0.70 -18.91
N GLU A 15 0.46 0.00 -18.21
CA GLU A 15 0.09 0.77 -17.02
C GLU A 15 -0.58 2.09 -17.46
N ARG A 16 -1.89 2.21 -17.24
CA ARG A 16 -2.70 3.33 -17.75
C ARG A 16 -2.67 4.56 -16.85
N LEU A 17 -1.47 5.10 -16.58
CA LEU A 17 -1.28 6.30 -15.74
C LEU A 17 -2.05 7.54 -16.25
N HIS A 18 -2.37 7.59 -17.55
CA HIS A 18 -3.18 8.66 -18.13
C HIS A 18 -4.61 8.72 -17.57
N ASP A 19 -5.11 7.61 -16.99
CA ASP A 19 -6.39 7.58 -16.30
C ASP A 19 -6.40 8.59 -15.13
N PHE A 20 -5.25 8.80 -14.47
CA PHE A 20 -5.12 9.76 -13.37
C PHE A 20 -4.97 11.19 -13.88
N THR A 21 -4.10 11.42 -14.86
CA THR A 21 -3.84 12.79 -15.37
C THR A 21 -5.03 13.39 -16.11
N SER A 22 -6.05 12.59 -16.42
CA SER A 22 -7.31 13.07 -17.01
C SER A 22 -8.29 13.66 -16.00
N LEU A 23 -8.01 13.56 -14.70
CA LEU A 23 -8.86 14.03 -13.61
C LEU A 23 -8.15 15.12 -12.80
N ASP A 24 -8.79 16.27 -12.64
CA ASP A 24 -8.20 17.42 -11.93
C ASP A 24 -7.82 17.10 -10.48
N TRP A 25 -8.72 16.40 -9.74
CA TRP A 25 -8.45 16.03 -8.34
C TRP A 25 -7.26 15.08 -8.19
N CYS A 26 -7.00 14.22 -9.18
CA CYS A 26 -5.82 13.37 -9.19
C CYS A 26 -4.55 14.21 -9.38
N GLN A 27 -4.59 15.20 -10.27
CA GLN A 27 -3.46 16.11 -10.50
C GLN A 27 -3.16 16.95 -9.27
N ASP A 28 -4.19 17.47 -8.60
CA ASP A 28 -4.06 18.20 -7.33
C ASP A 28 -3.39 17.32 -6.26
N LEU A 29 -3.86 16.07 -6.12
CA LEU A 29 -3.26 15.11 -5.19
C LEU A 29 -1.79 14.80 -5.55
N LEU A 30 -1.50 14.55 -6.83
CA LEU A 30 -0.15 14.23 -7.30
C LEU A 30 0.83 15.42 -7.20
N SER A 31 0.31 16.64 -7.09
CA SER A 31 1.11 17.86 -6.95
C SER A 31 1.23 18.35 -5.50
N ASP A 32 0.60 17.66 -4.54
CA ASP A 32 0.62 18.03 -3.12
C ASP A 32 2.05 17.87 -2.54
N PRO A 33 2.71 18.97 -2.12
CA PRO A 33 4.10 18.91 -1.63
C PRO A 33 4.22 18.20 -0.27
N SER A 34 3.11 17.98 0.44
CA SER A 34 3.10 17.18 1.68
C SER A 34 3.23 15.69 1.41
N ILE A 35 2.98 15.24 0.17
CA ILE A 35 3.14 13.87 -0.26
C ILE A 35 4.57 13.69 -0.75
N THR A 36 5.39 13.06 0.08
CA THR A 36 6.84 13.07 -0.12
C THR A 36 7.32 11.93 -1.01
N ARG A 37 6.52 10.88 -1.20
CA ARG A 37 6.87 9.75 -2.07
C ARG A 37 5.71 9.34 -2.93
N ILE A 38 5.96 9.19 -4.22
CA ILE A 38 5.05 8.61 -5.21
C ILE A 38 5.80 7.43 -5.84
N SER A 39 5.38 6.22 -5.53
CA SER A 39 5.92 5.00 -6.14
C SER A 39 4.93 4.49 -7.19
N LYS A 40 5.44 4.32 -8.42
CA LYS A 40 4.74 3.56 -9.46
C LYS A 40 4.75 2.08 -9.13
N ARG A 41 4.14 1.24 -9.95
CA ARG A 41 4.28 -0.21 -9.83
C ARG A 41 5.76 -0.61 -9.86
N GLN A 42 6.35 -0.84 -8.69
CA GLN A 42 7.63 -1.51 -8.56
C GLN A 42 7.37 -3.01 -8.76
N ILE A 43 7.75 -3.52 -9.93
CA ILE A 43 8.18 -4.92 -10.03
C ILE A 43 9.70 -4.85 -9.84
N PRO A 44 10.26 -5.11 -8.64
CA PRO A 44 11.66 -5.49 -8.59
C PRO A 44 11.84 -6.74 -9.47
N ASP A 45 12.90 -6.77 -10.27
CA ASP A 45 13.37 -8.04 -10.84
C ASP A 45 13.40 -9.09 -9.74
N GLN A 46 12.76 -10.23 -10.00
CA GLN A 46 12.56 -11.38 -9.12
C GLN A 46 13.25 -11.28 -7.75
N ARG A 47 12.51 -10.84 -6.73
CA ARG A 47 12.79 -11.20 -5.35
C ARG A 47 12.05 -12.51 -5.08
N ASP A 48 12.80 -13.61 -4.94
CA ASP A 48 12.23 -14.96 -4.74
C ASP A 48 11.54 -15.12 -3.36
N ASP A 49 11.71 -14.14 -2.46
CA ASP A 49 11.33 -14.16 -1.05
C ASP A 49 10.07 -13.34 -0.72
N VAL A 50 9.60 -12.46 -1.61
CA VAL A 50 8.41 -11.61 -1.36
C VAL A 50 7.49 -11.53 -2.58
N SER A 51 6.23 -11.97 -2.42
CA SER A 51 5.21 -11.99 -3.49
C SER A 51 3.99 -11.10 -3.20
N ASN A 52 3.63 -10.24 -4.16
CA ASN A 52 2.45 -9.38 -4.23
C ASN A 52 1.82 -9.58 -5.62
N THR A 53 1.90 -10.82 -6.11
CA THR A 53 1.43 -11.19 -7.44
C THR A 53 -0.07 -10.97 -7.57
N LEU A 54 -0.83 -10.94 -6.47
CA LEU A 54 -2.24 -10.55 -6.51
C LEU A 54 -2.42 -9.16 -7.16
N PHE A 55 -1.66 -8.15 -6.72
CA PHE A 55 -1.76 -6.79 -7.27
C PHE A 55 -0.90 -6.55 -8.49
N THR A 56 0.27 -7.18 -8.60
CA THR A 56 1.22 -6.90 -9.69
C THR A 56 1.00 -7.79 -10.91
N LYS A 57 0.24 -8.88 -10.78
CA LYS A 57 -0.02 -9.87 -11.85
C LYS A 57 -1.48 -10.32 -11.95
N THR A 58 -2.15 -10.76 -10.90
CA THR A 58 -3.49 -11.35 -11.00
C THR A 58 -4.54 -10.29 -11.32
N LEU A 59 -4.59 -9.22 -10.53
CA LEU A 59 -5.50 -8.09 -10.74
C LEU A 59 -4.98 -7.11 -11.78
N PHE A 60 -3.66 -7.07 -12.02
CA PHE A 60 -3.06 -6.11 -12.96
C PHE A 60 -3.31 -6.51 -14.41
N THR A 61 -4.48 -6.19 -14.94
CA THR A 61 -4.86 -6.40 -16.33
C THR A 61 -5.41 -5.11 -16.93
N ASP A 62 -5.52 -5.10 -18.24
CA ASP A 62 -6.06 -3.99 -19.01
C ASP A 62 -7.52 -3.66 -18.65
N ASP A 63 -8.26 -4.56 -18.01
CA ASP A 63 -9.68 -4.39 -17.68
C ASP A 63 -10.03 -4.66 -16.21
N ALA A 64 -9.07 -5.02 -15.34
CA ALA A 64 -9.27 -5.19 -13.90
C ALA A 64 -8.64 -4.03 -13.11
N LEU A 65 -7.35 -4.11 -12.78
CA LEU A 65 -6.56 -3.05 -12.17
C LEU A 65 -5.59 -2.49 -13.22
N ARG A 66 -5.96 -1.34 -13.78
CA ARG A 66 -5.34 -0.74 -14.98
C ARG A 66 -4.10 0.08 -14.68
N ALA A 67 -4.07 0.67 -13.49
CA ALA A 67 -2.97 1.47 -12.97
C ALA A 67 -3.13 1.61 -11.45
N PHE A 68 -2.01 1.77 -10.74
CA PHE A 68 -2.04 2.24 -9.36
C PHE A 68 -0.75 2.99 -8.99
N LEU A 69 -0.87 3.94 -8.06
CA LEU A 69 0.25 4.66 -7.46
C LEU A 69 0.15 4.58 -5.95
N SER A 70 1.24 4.20 -5.29
CA SER A 70 1.36 4.26 -3.83
C SER A 70 2.00 5.59 -3.45
N MET A 71 1.41 6.32 -2.51
CA MET A 71 1.93 7.62 -2.09
C MET A 71 1.91 7.77 -0.58
N TYR A 72 2.87 8.49 -0.02
CA TYR A 72 3.04 8.59 1.43
C TYR A 72 3.13 10.04 1.91
N ARG A 73 2.39 10.34 2.98
CA ARG A 73 2.49 11.59 3.75
C ARG A 73 3.08 11.27 5.14
N PRO A 74 4.28 11.78 5.47
CA PRO A 74 5.02 11.40 6.68
C PRO A 74 4.46 11.91 8.00
N GLY A 75 3.54 12.88 8.00
CA GLY A 75 3.08 13.52 9.24
C GLY A 75 4.20 14.27 9.99
N ARG A 76 3.97 14.66 11.25
CA ARG A 76 4.99 15.33 12.11
C ARG A 76 5.97 14.38 12.80
N THR A 77 6.01 13.10 12.45
CA THR A 77 6.96 12.17 13.06
C THR A 77 8.38 12.37 12.51
N GLU A 78 9.29 12.86 13.36
CA GLU A 78 10.75 12.96 13.15
C GLU A 78 11.40 11.57 13.02
N ARG A 79 11.13 10.84 11.94
CA ARG A 79 11.89 9.63 11.60
C ARG A 79 12.57 9.82 10.25
N GLU A 80 13.89 9.97 10.28
CA GLU A 80 14.72 9.83 9.07
C GLU A 80 14.50 8.43 8.50
N TYR A 81 14.11 8.36 7.22
CA TYR A 81 13.73 7.13 6.56
C TYR A 81 14.68 6.80 5.41
N HIS A 82 15.22 5.58 5.41
CA HIS A 82 16.11 5.10 4.36
C HIS A 82 15.33 4.61 3.13
N ASP A 83 15.81 4.95 1.94
CA ASP A 83 15.15 4.73 0.67
C ASP A 83 15.17 3.23 0.29
N LYS A 84 14.08 2.50 0.60
CA LYS A 84 13.88 1.13 0.13
C LYS A 84 12.46 0.94 -0.42
N ALA A 85 12.37 0.21 -1.52
CA ALA A 85 11.13 -0.29 -2.10
C ALA A 85 10.45 -1.23 -1.10
N VAL A 86 9.33 -0.78 -0.51
CA VAL A 86 8.59 -1.54 0.49
C VAL A 86 7.51 -2.37 -0.17
N PHE A 87 7.46 -3.64 0.19
CA PHE A 87 6.60 -4.63 -0.44
C PHE A 87 5.75 -5.35 0.61
N THR A 88 4.45 -5.47 0.33
CA THR A 88 3.48 -6.17 1.19
C THR A 88 3.38 -7.62 0.78
N GLY A 89 4.27 -8.45 1.33
CA GLY A 89 4.21 -9.90 1.24
C GLY A 89 4.95 -10.51 2.42
N THR A 90 4.52 -11.68 2.85
CA THR A 90 5.16 -12.43 3.95
C THR A 90 6.48 -13.06 3.46
N MET A 91 7.59 -12.82 4.17
CA MET A 91 8.85 -13.55 3.94
C MET A 91 8.79 -14.97 4.50
N THR A 92 9.41 -15.91 3.79
CA THR A 92 9.75 -17.25 4.32
C THR A 92 11.11 -17.24 5.04
N PRO A 93 11.43 -18.24 5.90
CA PRO A 93 12.59 -18.22 6.82
C PRO A 93 14.01 -18.21 6.21
N ALA A 94 14.19 -18.08 4.90
CA ALA A 94 15.46 -18.33 4.22
C ALA A 94 16.46 -17.14 4.21
N ASP A 95 16.02 -15.90 4.50
CA ASP A 95 16.86 -14.69 4.39
C ASP A 95 17.57 -14.27 5.68
N ALA A 96 18.09 -15.23 6.44
CA ALA A 96 18.99 -14.92 7.56
C ALA A 96 20.39 -14.43 7.11
N SER A 97 20.67 -14.31 5.81
CA SER A 97 22.02 -14.21 5.25
C SER A 97 22.44 -12.84 4.69
N VAL A 98 21.65 -11.77 4.84
CA VAL A 98 22.12 -10.41 4.53
C VAL A 98 22.60 -9.74 5.81
N GLU A 99 23.91 -9.56 5.95
CA GLU A 99 24.53 -8.85 7.07
C GLU A 99 24.11 -7.37 7.06
N HIS A 100 23.18 -7.03 7.96
CA HIS A 100 22.81 -5.66 8.26
C HIS A 100 23.19 -5.34 9.70
N ASN A 101 23.91 -4.22 9.89
CA ASN A 101 24.23 -3.70 11.22
C ASN A 101 22.94 -3.21 11.90
N TYR A 102 22.24 -4.11 12.58
CA TYR A 102 21.08 -3.79 13.39
C TYR A 102 21.51 -3.19 14.73
N HIS A 103 21.23 -1.90 14.92
CA HIS A 103 21.08 -1.39 16.28
C HIS A 103 19.76 -1.91 16.85
N VAL A 104 19.85 -2.94 17.69
CA VAL A 104 18.73 -3.47 18.47
C VAL A 104 18.28 -2.40 19.47
N LYS A 105 17.33 -1.55 19.08
CA LYS A 105 16.49 -0.86 20.07
C LYS A 105 15.58 -1.92 20.66
N GLN A 106 15.75 -2.22 21.96
CA GLN A 106 14.75 -2.97 22.72
C GLN A 106 13.39 -2.32 22.48
N GLU A 107 12.47 -3.03 21.80
CA GLU A 107 11.11 -2.54 21.62
C GLU A 107 10.47 -2.39 23.01
N SER A 108 10.31 -1.15 23.45
CA SER A 108 9.54 -0.87 24.65
C SER A 108 8.11 -1.39 24.43
N LYS A 109 7.51 -2.04 25.43
CA LYS A 109 6.07 -2.40 25.43
C LYS A 109 5.15 -1.17 25.51
N ALA A 110 5.68 0.04 25.32
CA ALA A 110 4.91 1.27 25.30
C ALA A 110 3.87 1.19 24.18
N GLU A 111 2.66 1.58 24.52
CA GLU A 111 1.56 1.66 23.59
C GLU A 111 1.61 3.06 22.95
N GLU A 112 1.74 3.09 21.64
CA GLU A 112 1.64 4.31 20.86
C GLU A 112 0.23 4.38 20.26
N VAL A 113 -0.46 5.51 20.44
CA VAL A 113 -1.82 5.74 19.95
C VAL A 113 -1.83 7.02 19.14
N TRP A 114 -2.43 6.96 17.95
CA TRP A 114 -2.60 8.10 17.05
C TRP A 114 -4.07 8.33 16.77
N SER A 115 -4.40 9.59 16.46
CA SER A 115 -5.76 9.98 16.11
C SER A 115 -5.94 9.93 14.60
N ALA A 116 -6.90 9.12 14.12
CA ALA A 116 -7.22 9.04 12.70
C ALA A 116 -7.62 10.39 12.07
N ILE A 117 -8.19 11.30 12.87
CA ILE A 117 -8.62 12.63 12.43
C ILE A 117 -7.50 13.68 12.48
N ASP A 118 -6.36 13.35 13.09
CA ASP A 118 -5.22 14.26 13.15
C ASP A 118 -4.55 14.34 11.77
N PRO A 119 -4.46 15.54 11.16
CA PRO A 119 -3.80 15.73 9.87
C PRO A 119 -2.30 15.39 9.90
N ASP A 120 -1.67 15.42 11.07
CA ASP A 120 -0.25 15.11 11.27
C ASP A 120 0.03 13.62 11.49
N THR A 121 -1.00 12.77 11.47
CA THR A 121 -0.82 11.31 11.51
C THR A 121 -0.34 10.77 10.16
N PRO A 122 0.73 9.95 10.12
CA PRO A 122 1.24 9.35 8.89
C PRO A 122 0.15 8.65 8.08
N GLU A 123 0.15 8.88 6.76
CA GLU A 123 -0.91 8.42 5.87
C GLU A 123 -0.35 7.82 4.58
N MET A 124 -0.90 6.67 4.17
CA MET A 124 -0.63 6.03 2.89
C MET A 124 -1.82 6.22 1.98
N TYR A 125 -1.54 6.47 0.71
CA TYR A 125 -2.48 6.61 -0.36
C TYR A 125 -2.21 5.52 -1.39
N LEU A 126 -3.28 4.98 -1.94
CA LEU A 126 -3.24 4.11 -3.11
C LEU A 126 -4.25 4.68 -4.11
N LEU A 127 -3.76 5.38 -5.12
CA LEU A 127 -4.57 5.92 -6.22
C LEU A 127 -4.71 4.84 -7.29
N ILE A 128 -5.93 4.44 -7.65
CA ILE A 128 -6.17 3.22 -8.43
C ILE A 128 -7.13 3.47 -9.58
N SER A 129 -6.80 2.98 -10.76
CA SER A 129 -7.70 2.91 -11.91
C SER A 129 -8.22 1.47 -12.06
N LEU A 130 -9.55 1.32 -12.04
CA LEU A 130 -10.25 0.04 -12.14
C LEU A 130 -11.08 -0.03 -13.42
N GLY A 131 -11.00 -1.17 -14.10
CA GLY A 131 -11.90 -1.56 -15.18
C GLY A 131 -13.12 -2.34 -14.68
N ARG A 132 -13.68 -3.21 -15.53
CA ARG A 132 -14.91 -3.98 -15.27
C ARG A 132 -14.66 -5.44 -14.87
N ASP A 133 -13.46 -5.97 -15.05
CA ASP A 133 -13.10 -7.36 -14.70
C ASP A 133 -12.91 -7.57 -13.19
N VAL A 134 -13.35 -6.59 -12.39
CA VAL A 134 -13.43 -6.61 -10.93
C VAL A 134 -14.86 -6.42 -10.42
N ASP A 135 -15.84 -6.56 -11.31
CA ASP A 135 -17.26 -6.45 -11.00
C ASP A 135 -17.76 -7.64 -10.16
N GLY A 136 -18.57 -7.35 -9.13
CA GLY A 136 -19.40 -8.35 -8.44
C GLY A 136 -20.86 -8.34 -8.88
N GLY A 137 -21.24 -7.33 -9.66
CA GLY A 137 -22.48 -7.23 -10.40
C GLY A 137 -22.28 -6.23 -11.53
N VAL A 138 -23.22 -6.13 -12.48
CA VAL A 138 -23.07 -5.27 -13.67
C VAL A 138 -22.66 -3.84 -13.28
N ARG A 139 -21.45 -3.43 -13.68
CA ARG A 139 -20.85 -2.12 -13.41
C ARG A 139 -20.75 -1.78 -11.92
N ARG A 140 -20.49 -2.78 -11.08
CA ARG A 140 -20.41 -2.63 -9.62
C ARG A 140 -19.23 -3.40 -9.08
N LEU A 141 -18.29 -2.66 -8.48
CA LEU A 141 -17.08 -3.23 -7.89
C LEU A 141 -17.43 -4.35 -6.91
N HIS A 142 -16.76 -5.49 -7.02
CA HIS A 142 -16.91 -6.60 -6.10
C HIS A 142 -16.46 -6.17 -4.70
N GLY A 143 -17.28 -6.46 -3.67
CA GLY A 143 -16.95 -6.08 -2.27
C GLY A 143 -15.62 -6.66 -1.81
N GLY A 144 -15.31 -7.90 -2.21
CA GLY A 144 -14.00 -8.51 -1.96
C GLY A 144 -12.82 -7.77 -2.59
N VAL A 145 -12.99 -7.12 -3.75
CA VAL A 145 -11.92 -6.28 -4.33
C VAL A 145 -11.73 -5.03 -3.47
N ALA A 146 -12.81 -4.37 -3.04
CA ALA A 146 -12.72 -3.26 -2.10
C ALA A 146 -12.03 -3.65 -0.77
N ALA A 147 -12.34 -4.83 -0.22
CA ALA A 147 -11.64 -5.35 0.96
C ALA A 147 -10.13 -5.56 0.69
N THR A 148 -9.78 -6.14 -0.46
CA THR A 148 -8.39 -6.32 -0.90
C THR A 148 -7.65 -4.99 -1.05
N LEU A 149 -8.29 -3.93 -1.55
CA LEU A 149 -7.70 -2.60 -1.65
C LEU A 149 -7.42 -1.98 -0.28
N LEU A 150 -8.35 -2.15 0.67
CA LEU A 150 -8.19 -1.69 2.05
C LEU A 150 -7.04 -2.41 2.75
N ASP A 151 -6.97 -3.74 2.61
CA ASP A 151 -5.86 -4.55 3.14
C ASP A 151 -4.51 -4.06 2.58
N GLN A 152 -4.44 -3.88 1.26
CA GLN A 152 -3.22 -3.45 0.58
C GLN A 152 -2.73 -2.08 1.06
N VAL A 153 -3.60 -1.07 1.14
CA VAL A 153 -3.17 0.28 1.54
C VAL A 153 -2.73 0.31 3.01
N MET A 154 -3.42 -0.43 3.89
CA MET A 154 -3.06 -0.53 5.31
C MET A 154 -1.76 -1.31 5.52
N GLY A 155 -1.59 -2.46 4.86
CA GLY A 155 -0.36 -3.24 4.92
C GLY A 155 0.83 -2.46 4.34
N THR A 156 0.61 -1.71 3.25
CA THR A 156 1.66 -0.89 2.62
C THR A 156 2.09 0.22 3.56
N LEU A 157 1.15 0.90 4.23
CA LEU A 157 1.46 1.89 5.25
C LEU A 157 2.35 1.33 6.36
N ILE A 158 1.97 0.17 6.90
CA ILE A 158 2.67 -0.45 8.03
C ILE A 158 4.08 -0.84 7.61
N SER A 159 4.20 -1.55 6.49
CA SER A 159 5.51 -1.93 5.99
C SER A 159 6.38 -0.72 5.70
N TYR A 160 5.76 0.38 5.28
CA TYR A 160 6.45 1.62 4.99
C TYR A 160 6.94 2.29 6.27
N ILE A 161 6.09 2.52 7.27
CA ILE A 161 6.48 3.22 8.51
C ILE A 161 7.57 2.47 9.30
N TYR A 162 7.53 1.14 9.31
CA TYR A 162 8.39 0.34 10.19
C TYR A 162 9.56 -0.35 9.48
N ASP A 163 9.72 -0.17 8.17
CA ASP A 163 10.71 -0.90 7.33
C ASP A 163 10.70 -2.41 7.63
N ASN A 164 9.51 -2.98 7.83
CA ASN A 164 9.31 -4.36 8.24
C ASN A 164 7.99 -4.91 7.67
N THR A 165 8.00 -6.14 7.21
CA THR A 165 6.78 -6.77 6.69
C THR A 165 5.80 -7.10 7.81
N SER A 166 4.52 -7.17 7.45
CA SER A 166 3.45 -7.52 8.38
C SER A 166 2.48 -8.50 7.75
N ALA A 167 1.79 -9.27 8.59
CA ALA A 167 0.69 -10.14 8.19
C ALA A 167 -0.62 -9.60 8.77
N THR A 168 -1.69 -9.61 7.96
CA THR A 168 -3.04 -9.25 8.40
C THR A 168 -3.55 -10.30 9.38
N ALA A 169 -3.96 -9.86 10.58
CA ALA A 169 -4.54 -10.71 11.62
C ALA A 169 -6.07 -10.57 11.67
N ASP A 170 -6.59 -9.36 11.43
CA ASP A 170 -8.02 -9.06 11.38
C ASP A 170 -8.30 -7.96 10.34
N LEU A 171 -9.45 -8.05 9.69
CA LEU A 171 -9.95 -7.03 8.78
C LEU A 171 -11.47 -6.93 8.86
N ASN A 172 -11.96 -5.82 9.42
CA ASN A 172 -13.38 -5.48 9.44
C ASN A 172 -13.67 -4.40 8.40
N VAL A 173 -14.58 -4.68 7.46
CA VAL A 173 -14.96 -3.74 6.39
C VAL A 173 -16.43 -3.34 6.52
N LYS A 174 -16.69 -2.03 6.47
CA LYS A 174 -18.02 -1.44 6.35
C LYS A 174 -18.21 -0.85 4.96
N TYR A 175 -19.12 -1.43 4.18
CA TYR A 175 -19.51 -0.91 2.87
C TYR A 175 -20.61 0.15 3.04
N LYS A 176 -20.31 1.39 2.67
CA LYS A 176 -21.19 2.56 2.85
C LYS A 176 -21.97 2.92 1.60
N ALA A 177 -21.38 2.72 0.41
CA ALA A 177 -22.03 2.98 -0.87
C ALA A 177 -21.47 2.07 -1.97
N ALA A 178 -22.27 1.82 -3.01
CA ALA A 178 -21.82 1.09 -4.19
C ALA A 178 -20.83 1.92 -5.00
N VAL A 179 -19.77 1.27 -5.49
CA VAL A 179 -18.80 1.85 -6.44
C VAL A 179 -19.18 1.41 -7.85
N THR A 180 -19.31 2.37 -8.77
CA THR A 180 -19.59 2.11 -10.18
C THR A 180 -18.27 1.94 -10.94
N THR A 181 -18.15 0.88 -11.73
CA THR A 181 -16.97 0.59 -12.57
C THR A 181 -17.26 0.89 -14.07
N PRO A 182 -16.25 1.28 -14.87
CA PRO A 182 -14.87 1.60 -14.47
C PRO A 182 -14.78 2.90 -13.68
N CYS A 183 -13.77 3.07 -12.85
CA CYS A 183 -13.57 4.29 -12.05
C CYS A 183 -12.11 4.47 -11.63
N VAL A 184 -11.81 5.68 -11.16
CA VAL A 184 -10.62 5.96 -10.35
C VAL A 184 -11.05 6.12 -8.90
N LEU A 185 -10.32 5.48 -7.99
CA LEU A 185 -10.55 5.54 -6.55
C LEU A 185 -9.28 5.97 -5.83
N LEU A 186 -9.46 6.63 -4.70
CA LEU A 186 -8.41 6.85 -3.73
C LEU A 186 -8.65 5.95 -2.52
N CYS A 187 -7.70 5.08 -2.23
CA CYS A 187 -7.67 4.36 -0.96
C CYS A 187 -6.69 5.05 -0.03
N ARG A 188 -7.06 5.24 1.24
CA ARG A 188 -6.21 5.89 2.25
C ARG A 188 -6.13 5.03 3.50
N ALA A 189 -5.01 5.10 4.21
CA ALA A 189 -4.86 4.45 5.51
C ALA A 189 -4.05 5.28 6.48
N LYS A 190 -4.35 5.13 7.78
CA LYS A 190 -3.59 5.69 8.90
C LYS A 190 -3.39 4.63 9.99
N VAL A 191 -2.21 4.61 10.61
CA VAL A 191 -1.96 3.83 11.83
C VAL A 191 -2.63 4.55 13.00
N VAL A 192 -3.33 3.80 13.84
CA VAL A 192 -4.02 4.34 15.03
C VAL A 192 -3.49 3.76 16.33
N ARG A 193 -2.83 2.60 16.28
CA ARG A 193 -2.26 1.98 17.48
C ARG A 193 -1.07 1.09 17.15
N LYS A 194 -0.05 1.08 18.00
CA LYS A 194 1.02 0.08 18.02
C LYS A 194 1.26 -0.39 19.45
N ARG A 195 1.35 -1.71 19.62
CA ARG A 195 1.77 -2.37 20.85
C ARG A 195 2.71 -3.52 20.54
N GLY A 196 4.02 -3.28 20.69
CA GLY A 196 5.03 -4.24 20.24
C GLY A 196 4.90 -4.50 18.74
N ARG A 197 4.64 -5.76 18.36
CA ARG A 197 4.43 -6.19 16.96
C ARG A 197 2.98 -6.06 16.47
N TRP A 198 2.03 -5.79 17.37
CA TRP A 198 0.62 -5.62 17.00
C TRP A 198 0.38 -4.18 16.58
N ILE A 199 -0.20 -3.98 15.40
CA ILE A 199 -0.51 -2.67 14.84
C ILE A 199 -1.96 -2.64 14.40
N GLU A 200 -2.66 -1.57 14.71
CA GLU A 200 -4.01 -1.31 14.21
C GLU A 200 -3.99 -0.12 13.26
N SER A 201 -4.69 -0.29 12.15
CA SER A 201 -4.80 0.67 11.08
C SER A 201 -6.27 0.85 10.71
N VAL A 202 -6.60 2.05 10.26
CA VAL A 202 -7.91 2.36 9.67
C VAL A 202 -7.71 2.82 8.25
N GLY A 203 -8.66 2.52 7.38
CA GLY A 203 -8.59 2.92 5.98
C GLY A 203 -9.93 3.23 5.36
N TRP A 204 -9.89 3.92 4.22
CA TRP A 204 -11.07 4.38 3.49
C TRP A 204 -10.87 4.21 1.99
N ILE A 205 -11.97 4.01 1.28
CA ILE A 205 -12.04 4.11 -0.19
C ILE A 205 -12.97 5.28 -0.53
N GLU A 206 -12.50 6.20 -1.37
CA GLU A 206 -13.24 7.40 -1.76
C GLU A 206 -13.07 7.78 -3.24
N ASP A 207 -13.86 8.75 -3.70
CA ASP A 207 -13.87 9.28 -5.07
C ASP A 207 -12.93 10.48 -5.31
N GLY A 208 -12.10 10.85 -4.32
CA GLY A 208 -11.28 12.06 -4.38
C GLY A 208 -12.06 13.36 -4.10
N HIS A 209 -13.38 13.30 -3.92
CA HIS A 209 -14.25 14.42 -3.59
C HIS A 209 -14.88 14.30 -2.18
N GLY A 210 -14.34 13.39 -1.36
CA GLY A 210 -14.74 13.18 0.03
C GLY A 210 -15.88 12.18 0.24
N LYS A 211 -16.43 11.56 -0.81
CA LYS A 211 -17.43 10.50 -0.63
C LYS A 211 -16.74 9.18 -0.30
N VAL A 212 -16.97 8.69 0.93
CA VAL A 212 -16.46 7.39 1.38
C VAL A 212 -17.39 6.26 0.94
N PHE A 213 -16.87 5.31 0.15
CA PHE A 213 -17.58 4.09 -0.27
C PHE A 213 -17.41 2.93 0.69
N ALA A 214 -16.23 2.79 1.29
CA ALA A 214 -15.94 1.75 2.27
C ALA A 214 -14.97 2.27 3.33
N GLU A 215 -15.09 1.71 4.54
CA GLU A 215 -14.18 1.96 5.66
C GLU A 215 -13.68 0.60 6.19
N GLY A 216 -12.38 0.49 6.41
CA GLY A 216 -11.72 -0.67 6.98
C GLY A 216 -11.13 -0.37 8.35
N LYS A 217 -11.21 -1.33 9.27
CA LYS A 217 -10.39 -1.40 10.47
C LYS A 217 -9.61 -2.70 10.41
N GLY A 218 -8.29 -2.62 10.40
CA GLY A 218 -7.42 -3.77 10.28
C GLY A 218 -6.46 -3.87 11.45
N ALA A 219 -6.11 -5.11 11.80
CA ALA A 219 -5.03 -5.40 12.72
C ALA A 219 -3.97 -6.26 12.02
N PHE A 220 -2.71 -5.95 12.29
CA PHE A 220 -1.56 -6.54 11.62
C PHE A 220 -0.51 -6.93 12.66
N VAL A 221 0.22 -8.00 12.36
CA VAL A 221 1.34 -8.48 13.17
C VAL A 221 2.62 -8.32 12.37
N MET A 222 3.53 -7.46 12.85
CA MET A 222 4.87 -7.32 12.25
C MET A 222 5.66 -8.62 12.38
N ASN A 223 6.45 -8.93 11.36
CA ASN A 223 7.38 -10.05 11.42
C ASN A 223 8.47 -9.81 12.46
N LYS A 224 9.00 -10.90 13.01
CA LYS A 224 10.13 -10.82 13.94
C LYS A 224 11.38 -10.43 13.14
N ASN A 225 12.13 -9.44 13.62
CA ASN A 225 13.44 -9.14 13.05
C ASN A 225 14.33 -10.38 13.22
N VAL A 226 14.86 -10.91 12.12
CA VAL A 226 15.82 -12.02 12.18
C VAL A 226 17.12 -11.44 12.72
N THR A 227 17.48 -11.84 13.94
CA THR A 227 18.79 -11.51 14.51
C THR A 227 19.76 -12.59 14.05
N THR A 228 20.58 -12.32 13.05
CA THR A 228 21.67 -13.24 12.69
C THR A 228 22.68 -13.21 13.82
N ALA A 229 22.75 -14.28 14.61
CA ALA A 229 23.81 -14.44 15.60
C ALA A 229 25.13 -14.52 14.84
N ALA A 230 26.04 -13.57 15.08
CA ALA A 230 27.39 -13.62 14.54
C ALA A 230 28.00 -14.99 14.84
N ALA A 231 28.34 -15.72 13.78
CA ALA A 231 29.06 -16.97 13.90
C ALA A 231 30.36 -16.69 14.67
N LYS A 232 30.52 -17.29 15.84
CA LYS A 232 31.83 -17.32 16.52
C LYS A 232 32.76 -18.13 15.63
N ILE A 233 33.73 -17.45 15.03
CA ILE A 233 34.93 -18.05 14.43
C ILE A 233 35.79 -18.60 15.58
#